data_AF-A0AAF0CAA9-F1
#
_entry.id   AF-A0AAF0CAA9-F1
#
_cell.length_a   1.000
_cell.length_b   1.000
_cell.length_c   1.000
_cell.angle_alpha   90.00
_cell.angle_beta   90.00
_cell.angle_gamma   90.00
#
_symmetry.space_group_name_H-M   'P 1'
#
loop_
_entity.id
_entity.type
_entity.pdbx_description
1 polymer ?
#
loop_
_entity_poly.entity_id
_entity_poly.type
_entity_poly.pdbx_seq_one_letter_code
_entity_poly.pdbx_strand_id
1 'polypeptide(L)'
;MARSLQLYDELARQLAWSRDTIVLYGKPVQIPRLQAWYGDNGLDYTYSGLTLTARPWLPLLAELKHMVEVKSGVRFNAVLANLYRDGNDTVGWHSDDEPELGENPVIVSLSFGGERNFNFKHKMSGEKLTIPLKSGSLLIMAGETQRCWQHCVPRTKKAKLPRISLTFRQIKS
;
A
#
# COMPACT_ATOMS: atom_id res chain seq x y z
N MET A 1 19.08 11.46 -2.06
CA MET A 1 18.01 12.21 -1.34
C MET A 1 17.15 13.04 -2.29
N ALA A 2 17.73 13.84 -3.21
CA ALA A 2 16.97 14.68 -4.16
C ALA A 2 15.91 13.93 -5.00
N ARG A 3 16.26 12.80 -5.63
CA ARG A 3 15.32 12.02 -6.47
C ARG A 3 14.10 11.50 -5.70
N SER A 4 14.27 11.10 -4.44
CA SER A 4 13.16 10.54 -3.65
C SER A 4 12.14 11.62 -3.27
N LEU A 5 12.59 12.85 -3.04
CA LEU A 5 11.71 14.00 -2.80
C LEU A 5 10.97 14.40 -4.08
N GLN A 6 11.67 14.46 -5.23
CA GLN A 6 11.04 14.73 -6.53
C GLN A 6 9.95 13.70 -6.86
N LEU A 7 10.23 12.42 -6.65
CA LEU A 7 9.24 11.35 -6.84
C LEU A 7 8.03 11.53 -5.92
N TYR A 8 8.24 11.90 -4.65
CA TYR A 8 7.14 12.23 -3.74
C TYR A 8 6.28 13.36 -4.31
N ASP A 9 6.87 14.48 -4.72
CA ASP A 9 6.14 15.66 -5.21
C ASP A 9 5.38 15.39 -6.52
N GLU A 10 5.96 14.59 -7.41
CA GLU A 10 5.31 14.17 -8.64
C GLU A 10 4.14 13.23 -8.38
N LEU A 11 4.31 12.22 -7.53
CA LEU A 11 3.23 11.31 -7.14
C LEU A 11 2.10 12.06 -6.41
N ALA A 12 2.44 12.93 -5.47
CA ALA A 12 1.46 13.72 -4.72
C ALA A 12 0.58 14.56 -5.66
N ARG A 13 1.15 15.10 -6.74
CA ARG A 13 0.46 15.96 -7.69
C ARG A 13 -0.33 15.20 -8.77
N GLN A 14 0.20 14.09 -9.26
CA GLN A 14 -0.35 13.39 -10.43
C GLN A 14 -1.37 12.31 -10.07
N LEU A 15 -1.28 11.70 -8.89
CA LEU A 15 -2.19 10.62 -8.53
C LEU A 15 -3.59 11.17 -8.19
N ALA A 16 -4.61 10.48 -8.68
CA ALA A 16 -6.01 10.83 -8.48
C ALA A 16 -6.50 10.41 -7.09
N TRP A 17 -6.03 11.12 -6.07
CA TRP A 17 -6.33 10.84 -4.67
C TRP A 17 -7.82 10.97 -4.35
N SER A 18 -8.41 9.91 -3.80
CA SER A 18 -9.74 9.89 -3.20
C SER A 18 -9.66 9.56 -1.72
N ARG A 19 -10.74 9.84 -0.99
CA ARG A 19 -10.94 9.37 0.38
C ARG A 19 -12.23 8.58 0.45
N ASP A 20 -12.12 7.28 0.22
CA ASP A 20 -13.28 6.42 0.16
C ASP A 20 -13.83 6.06 1.55
N THR A 21 -15.05 5.54 1.56
CA THR A 21 -15.75 5.06 2.76
C THR A 21 -15.91 3.56 2.65
N ILE A 22 -15.51 2.84 3.70
CA ILE A 22 -15.65 1.37 3.79
C ILE A 22 -16.64 1.01 4.89
N VAL A 23 -17.22 -0.19 4.81
CA VAL A 23 -18.07 -0.71 5.88
C VAL A 23 -17.22 -1.53 6.84
N LEU A 24 -17.09 -1.05 8.07
CA LEU A 24 -16.44 -1.77 9.16
C LEU A 24 -17.46 -2.04 10.27
N TYR A 25 -17.63 -3.31 10.65
CA TYR A 25 -18.61 -3.73 11.66
C TYR A 25 -20.04 -3.19 11.39
N GLY A 26 -20.45 -3.22 10.12
CA GLY A 26 -21.76 -2.72 9.68
C GLY A 26 -21.92 -1.20 9.67
N LYS A 27 -20.86 -0.42 9.94
CA LYS A 27 -20.90 1.04 9.94
C LYS A 27 -20.01 1.63 8.84
N PRO A 28 -20.48 2.68 8.12
CA PRO A 28 -19.64 3.40 7.17
C PRO A 28 -18.55 4.17 7.91
N VAL A 29 -17.29 3.95 7.54
CA VAL A 29 -16.12 4.61 8.10
C VAL A 29 -15.27 5.18 6.97
N GLN A 30 -14.97 6.47 7.03
CA GLN A 30 -14.02 7.08 6.09
C GLN A 30 -12.62 6.52 6.33
N ILE A 31 -11.98 6.09 5.25
CA ILE A 31 -10.60 5.61 5.31
C ILE A 31 -9.71 6.75 5.84
N PRO A 32 -8.91 6.52 6.89
CA PRO A 32 -8.08 7.57 7.50
C PRO A 32 -6.75 7.72 6.75
N ARG A 33 -6.84 7.91 5.43
CA ARG A 33 -5.76 8.19 4.48
C ARG A 33 -6.38 8.45 3.11
N LEU A 34 -5.62 9.07 2.20
CA LEU A 34 -6.03 9.16 0.79
C LEU A 34 -5.52 7.94 0.04
N GLN A 35 -6.26 7.50 -0.98
CA GLN A 35 -5.90 6.35 -1.80
C GLN A 35 -6.05 6.67 -3.29
N ALA A 36 -5.31 5.96 -4.12
CA ALA A 36 -5.52 5.96 -5.56
C ALA A 36 -5.17 4.58 -6.12
N TRP A 37 -6.02 4.07 -7.00
CA TRP A 37 -5.91 2.72 -7.56
C TRP A 37 -5.62 2.78 -9.06
N TYR A 38 -4.52 2.14 -9.45
CA TYR A 38 -4.04 2.09 -10.83
C TYR A 38 -3.69 0.66 -11.21
N GLY A 39 -3.87 0.30 -12.46
CA GLY A 39 -3.61 -1.06 -12.92
C GLY A 39 -3.87 -1.24 -14.41
N ASP A 40 -3.73 -2.49 -14.84
CA ASP A 40 -4.11 -2.92 -16.19
C ASP A 40 -5.61 -2.74 -16.39
N ASN A 41 -6.03 -2.53 -17.65
CA ASN A 41 -7.44 -2.28 -17.98
C ASN A 41 -8.32 -3.46 -17.57
N GLY A 42 -9.47 -3.16 -16.96
CA GLY A 42 -10.46 -4.17 -16.55
C GLY A 42 -10.18 -4.84 -15.20
N LEU A 43 -9.20 -4.37 -14.43
CA LEU A 43 -8.97 -4.83 -13.07
C LEU A 43 -9.87 -4.08 -12.08
N ASP A 44 -11.06 -4.62 -11.85
CA ASP A 44 -11.87 -4.26 -10.70
C ASP A 44 -11.36 -5.01 -9.46
N TYR A 45 -11.18 -4.30 -8.35
CA TYR A 45 -10.72 -4.87 -7.09
C TYR A 45 -11.72 -4.54 -6.00
N THR A 46 -12.30 -5.57 -5.36
CA THR A 46 -13.28 -5.37 -4.29
C THR A 46 -12.68 -5.71 -2.94
N TYR A 47 -12.69 -4.77 -2.00
CA TYR A 47 -12.33 -5.04 -0.61
C TYR A 47 -13.27 -4.31 0.35
N SER A 48 -13.65 -4.96 1.45
CA SER A 48 -14.54 -4.38 2.48
C SER A 48 -15.83 -3.73 1.91
N GLY A 49 -16.37 -4.30 0.82
CA GLY A 49 -17.59 -3.81 0.14
C GLY A 49 -17.38 -2.63 -0.83
N LEU A 50 -16.14 -2.20 -1.04
CA LEU A 50 -15.78 -1.14 -2.00
C LEU A 50 -15.15 -1.77 -3.24
N THR A 51 -15.77 -1.58 -4.41
CA THR A 51 -15.17 -1.94 -5.71
C THR A 51 -14.40 -0.75 -6.26
N LEU A 52 -13.09 -0.93 -6.43
CA LEU A 52 -12.21 0.04 -7.07
C LEU A 52 -11.96 -0.37 -8.51
N THR A 53 -12.38 0.48 -9.45
CA THR A 53 -12.01 0.34 -10.87
C THR A 53 -10.63 0.94 -11.09
N ALA A 54 -9.70 0.15 -11.60
CA ALA A 54 -8.34 0.58 -11.87
C ALA A 54 -8.30 1.72 -12.89
N ARG A 55 -7.60 2.81 -12.53
CA ARG A 55 -7.20 3.83 -13.49
C ARG A 55 -6.01 3.32 -14.32
N PRO A 56 -5.86 3.73 -15.58
CA PRO A 56 -4.73 3.32 -16.41
C PRO A 56 -3.42 3.86 -15.83
N TRP A 57 -2.36 3.06 -15.93
CA TRP A 57 -1.02 3.41 -15.47
C TRP A 57 -0.56 4.79 -15.99
N LEU A 58 -0.09 5.64 -15.07
CA LEU A 58 0.67 6.83 -15.43
C LEU A 58 2.12 6.45 -15.81
N PRO A 59 2.79 7.21 -16.69
CA PRO A 59 4.18 6.93 -17.07
C PRO A 59 5.13 6.75 -15.87
N LEU A 60 5.00 7.62 -14.86
CA LEU A 60 5.78 7.53 -13.63
C LEU A 60 5.52 6.22 -12.85
N LEU A 61 4.25 5.82 -12.72
CA LEU A 61 3.92 4.56 -12.05
C LEU A 61 4.41 3.35 -12.84
N ALA A 62 4.40 3.40 -14.18
CA ALA A 62 4.93 2.34 -15.03
C ALA A 62 6.47 2.21 -14.89
N GLU A 63 7.19 3.32 -14.78
CA GLU A 63 8.64 3.31 -14.49
C GLU A 63 8.93 2.68 -13.12
N LEU A 64 8.21 3.14 -12.07
CA LEU A 64 8.37 2.60 -10.72
C LEU A 64 8.01 1.11 -10.65
N LYS A 65 6.95 0.70 -11.35
CA LYS A 65 6.54 -0.70 -11.51
C LYS A 65 7.69 -1.51 -12.10
N HIS A 66 8.27 -1.07 -13.21
CA HIS A 66 9.38 -1.78 -13.86
C HIS A 66 10.58 -1.96 -12.91
N MET A 67 10.97 -0.92 -12.17
CA MET A 67 12.05 -1.03 -11.18
C MET A 67 11.73 -2.03 -10.07
N VAL A 68 10.48 -2.02 -9.59
CA VAL A 68 10.01 -2.96 -8.57
C VAL A 68 10.03 -4.39 -9.10
N GLU A 69 9.56 -4.63 -10.33
CA GLU A 69 9.57 -5.95 -10.99
C GLU A 69 10.99 -6.51 -11.16
N VAL A 70 11.94 -5.66 -11.57
CA VAL A 70 13.36 -6.06 -11.68
C VAL A 70 13.94 -6.45 -10.32
N LYS A 71 13.55 -5.76 -9.23
CA LYS A 71 14.05 -6.04 -7.89
C LYS A 71 13.38 -7.26 -7.23
N SER A 72 12.10 -7.50 -7.50
CA SER A 72 11.34 -8.59 -6.91
C SER A 72 11.41 -9.89 -7.72
N GLY A 73 11.71 -9.81 -9.02
CA GLY A 73 11.60 -10.94 -9.95
C GLY A 73 10.17 -11.33 -10.28
N VAL A 74 9.18 -10.50 -9.93
CA VAL A 74 7.74 -10.77 -10.09
C VAL A 74 7.09 -9.64 -10.88
N ARG A 75 6.11 -9.97 -11.73
CA ARG A 75 5.31 -8.99 -12.48
C ARG A 75 4.12 -8.52 -11.64
N PHE A 76 3.77 -7.26 -11.79
CA PHE A 76 2.59 -6.68 -11.14
C PHE A 76 1.61 -6.20 -12.19
N ASN A 77 0.33 -6.11 -11.87
CA ASN A 77 -0.70 -5.58 -12.75
C ASN A 77 -1.58 -4.53 -12.05
N ALA A 78 -1.38 -4.30 -10.75
CA ALA A 78 -2.05 -3.23 -10.04
C ALA A 78 -1.16 -2.59 -8.97
N VAL A 79 -1.49 -1.36 -8.59
CA VAL A 79 -0.89 -0.62 -7.48
C VAL A 79 -1.95 0.14 -6.69
N LEU A 80 -1.94 -0.06 -5.38
CA LEU A 80 -2.68 0.79 -4.44
C LEU A 80 -1.72 1.83 -3.86
N ALA A 81 -1.89 3.07 -4.28
CA ALA A 81 -1.22 4.21 -3.67
C ALA A 81 -1.96 4.62 -2.40
N ASN A 82 -1.23 4.88 -1.33
CA ASN A 82 -1.76 5.39 -0.07
C ASN A 82 -0.98 6.64 0.33
N LEU A 83 -1.67 7.76 0.53
CA LEU A 83 -1.10 9.00 1.06
C LEU A 83 -1.56 9.21 2.50
N TYR A 84 -0.60 9.10 3.42
CA TYR A 84 -0.73 9.44 4.83
C TYR A 84 -0.31 10.89 4.99
N ARG A 85 -1.26 11.79 5.23
CA ARG A 85 -1.02 13.24 5.25
C ARG A 85 -0.19 13.66 6.47
N ASP A 86 -0.33 12.94 7.58
CA ASP A 86 0.35 13.20 8.84
C ASP A 86 0.42 11.94 9.72
N GLY A 87 0.72 12.10 11.01
CA GLY A 87 0.72 11.02 12.00
C GLY A 87 -0.68 10.50 12.38
N ASN A 88 -1.75 11.21 12.02
CA ASN A 88 -3.13 10.82 12.27
C ASN A 88 -3.64 9.77 11.27
N ASP A 89 -3.19 9.86 10.04
CA ASP A 89 -3.53 8.87 9.02
C ASP A 89 -2.91 7.50 9.32
N THR A 90 -3.66 6.43 9.09
CA THR A 90 -3.35 5.07 9.56
C THR A 90 -3.98 3.99 8.67
N VAL A 91 -3.52 2.75 8.86
CA VAL A 91 -4.24 1.54 8.47
C VAL A 91 -4.19 0.57 9.64
N GLY A 92 -5.32 -0.03 9.99
CA GLY A 92 -5.44 -0.99 11.09
C GLY A 92 -4.72 -2.29 10.80
N TRP A 93 -4.71 -3.20 11.78
CA TRP A 93 -4.18 -4.54 11.59
C TRP A 93 -4.98 -5.30 10.53
N HIS A 94 -4.31 -5.71 9.46
CA HIS A 94 -4.88 -6.48 8.36
C HIS A 94 -3.82 -7.40 7.74
N SER A 95 -4.26 -8.31 6.90
CA SER A 95 -3.42 -9.02 5.94
C SER A 95 -3.96 -8.69 4.55
N ASP A 96 -3.10 -8.68 3.54
CA ASP A 96 -3.53 -8.60 2.15
C ASP A 96 -3.83 -10.05 1.70
N ASP A 97 -4.96 -10.59 2.14
CA ASP A 97 -5.41 -11.98 1.95
C ASP A 97 -6.68 -12.10 1.10
N GLU A 98 -6.94 -11.09 0.26
CA GLU A 98 -8.03 -11.11 -0.71
C GLU A 98 -7.89 -12.29 -1.70
N PRO A 99 -8.97 -13.05 -1.98
CA PRO A 99 -8.92 -14.22 -2.87
C PRO A 99 -8.30 -13.94 -4.25
N GLU A 100 -8.53 -12.75 -4.78
CA GLU A 100 -8.02 -12.27 -6.06
C GLU A 100 -6.48 -12.15 -6.08
N LEU A 101 -5.80 -12.18 -4.93
CA LEU A 101 -4.34 -12.21 -4.87
C LEU A 101 -3.79 -13.65 -4.99
N GLY A 102 -4.65 -14.65 -4.84
CA GLY A 102 -4.29 -16.07 -4.82
C GLY A 102 -3.48 -16.48 -3.59
N GLU A 103 -2.95 -17.70 -3.62
CA GLU A 103 -2.14 -18.23 -2.51
C GLU A 103 -0.75 -17.60 -2.46
N ASN A 104 -0.32 -17.22 -1.24
CA ASN A 104 1.00 -16.68 -0.93
C ASN A 104 1.45 -15.56 -1.88
N PRO A 105 0.67 -14.45 -1.99
CA PRO A 105 0.97 -13.39 -2.93
C PRO A 105 2.29 -12.69 -2.59
N VAL A 106 3.01 -12.28 -3.62
CA VAL A 106 4.14 -11.36 -3.48
C VAL A 106 3.60 -9.94 -3.56
N ILE A 107 3.83 -9.17 -2.50
CA ILE A 107 3.38 -7.79 -2.36
C ILE A 107 4.59 -6.91 -2.12
N VAL A 108 4.72 -5.84 -2.89
CA VAL A 108 5.87 -4.93 -2.77
C VAL A 108 5.39 -3.53 -2.41
N SER A 109 5.90 -2.99 -1.31
CA SER A 109 5.63 -1.62 -0.87
C SER A 109 6.84 -0.73 -1.09
N LEU A 110 6.68 0.31 -1.93
CA LEU A 110 7.67 1.36 -2.15
C LEU A 110 7.22 2.64 -1.45
N SER A 111 8.07 3.22 -0.59
CA SER A 111 7.70 4.36 0.27
C SER A 111 8.45 5.64 -0.10
N PHE A 112 7.77 6.78 -0.06
CA PHE A 112 8.32 8.12 -0.29
C PHE A 112 7.82 9.12 0.76
N GLY A 113 8.64 10.11 1.11
CA GLY A 113 8.32 11.15 2.09
C GLY A 113 8.64 10.72 3.53
N GLY A 114 7.74 11.04 4.45
CA GLY A 114 7.94 10.86 5.89
C GLY A 114 8.10 9.41 6.33
N GLU A 115 9.03 9.19 7.27
CA GLU A 115 9.25 7.87 7.86
C GLU A 115 8.07 7.45 8.75
N ARG A 116 7.56 6.23 8.52
CA ARG A 116 6.54 5.59 9.36
C ARG A 116 6.97 4.18 9.74
N ASN A 117 6.61 3.80 10.97
CA ASN A 117 6.74 2.40 11.40
C ASN A 117 5.70 1.56 10.67
N PHE A 118 6.15 0.43 10.13
CA PHE A 118 5.32 -0.63 9.62
C PHE A 118 5.41 -1.81 10.59
N ASN A 119 4.33 -2.07 11.31
CA ASN A 119 4.33 -3.06 12.37
C ASN A 119 3.73 -4.35 11.85
N PHE A 120 4.33 -5.47 12.22
CA PHE A 120 3.83 -6.82 12.00
C PHE A 120 3.45 -7.46 13.35
N LYS A 121 2.41 -8.30 13.32
CA LYS A 121 1.99 -9.15 14.44
C LYS A 121 1.64 -10.54 13.92
N HIS A 122 2.33 -11.56 14.39
CA HIS A 122 2.04 -12.94 14.02
C HIS A 122 0.67 -13.36 14.57
N LYS A 123 -0.17 -13.98 13.74
CA LYS A 123 -1.58 -14.30 14.06
C LYS A 123 -1.71 -15.31 15.20
N MET A 124 -0.82 -16.32 15.25
CA MET A 124 -0.85 -17.38 16.28
C MET A 124 0.02 -17.04 17.51
N SER A 125 1.33 -16.89 17.36
CA SER A 125 2.25 -16.62 18.47
C SER A 125 2.09 -15.23 19.11
N GLY A 126 1.49 -14.26 18.40
CA GLY A 126 1.41 -12.87 18.87
C GLY A 126 2.74 -12.11 18.81
N GLU A 127 3.79 -12.71 18.24
CA GLU A 127 5.10 -12.09 18.01
C GLU A 127 4.95 -10.77 17.25
N LYS A 128 5.74 -9.76 17.61
CA LYS A 128 5.68 -8.43 17.00
C LYS A 128 7.03 -8.03 16.43
N LEU A 129 6.99 -7.51 15.22
CA LEU A 129 8.14 -6.92 14.53
C LEU A 129 7.77 -5.49 14.10
N THR A 130 8.73 -4.57 14.13
CA THR A 130 8.54 -3.20 13.64
C THR A 130 9.64 -2.84 12.66
N ILE A 131 9.25 -2.42 11.46
CA ILE A 131 10.17 -2.01 10.39
C ILE A 131 9.94 -0.52 10.10
N PRO A 132 10.89 0.38 10.42
CA PRO A 132 10.82 1.77 10.01
C PRO A 132 11.01 1.91 8.49
N LEU A 133 10.02 2.42 7.78
CA LEU A 133 10.07 2.64 6.33
C LEU A 133 10.38 4.10 6.04
N LYS A 134 11.62 4.36 5.60
CA LYS A 134 12.15 5.67 5.20
C LYS A 134 11.81 5.98 3.74
N SER A 135 11.96 7.24 3.33
CA SER A 135 11.84 7.62 1.92
C SER A 135 12.82 6.81 1.05
N GLY A 136 12.31 6.19 -0.02
CA GLY A 136 13.04 5.31 -0.92
C GLY A 136 13.12 3.85 -0.49
N SER A 137 12.55 3.46 0.67
CA SER A 137 12.57 2.06 1.09
C SER A 137 11.64 1.19 0.24
N LEU A 138 12.11 0.00 -0.13
CA LEU A 138 11.34 -1.05 -0.78
C LEU A 138 11.21 -2.24 0.19
N LEU A 139 9.98 -2.63 0.52
CA LEU A 139 9.65 -3.78 1.37
C LEU A 139 8.95 -4.84 0.53
N ILE A 140 9.49 -6.05 0.50
CA ILE A 140 8.87 -7.21 -0.16
C ILE A 140 8.26 -8.10 0.92
N MET A 141 6.97 -8.38 0.80
CA MET A 141 6.26 -9.37 1.60
C MET A 141 5.92 -10.54 0.70
N ALA A 142 6.45 -11.73 1.01
CA ALA A 142 6.32 -12.93 0.17
C ALA A 142 6.15 -14.19 1.03
N GLY A 143 5.90 -15.33 0.38
CA GLY A 143 5.64 -16.60 1.05
C GLY A 143 4.40 -16.50 1.94
N GLU A 144 4.47 -17.08 3.14
CA GLU A 144 3.34 -17.16 4.06
C GLU A 144 3.08 -15.86 4.86
N THR A 145 3.67 -14.73 4.45
CA THR A 145 3.56 -13.48 5.21
C THR A 145 2.10 -13.08 5.44
N GLN A 146 1.28 -13.03 4.38
CA GLN A 146 -0.13 -12.61 4.50
C GLN A 146 -0.98 -13.66 5.24
N ARG A 147 -0.60 -14.93 5.15
CA ARG A 147 -1.24 -16.02 5.88
C ARG A 147 -0.98 -15.93 7.38
N CYS A 148 0.28 -15.76 7.78
CA CYS A 148 0.72 -15.90 9.17
C CYS A 148 0.80 -14.56 9.92
N TRP A 149 0.87 -13.42 9.24
CA TRP A 149 1.08 -12.12 9.86
C TRP A 149 0.01 -11.11 9.47
N GLN A 150 -0.38 -10.30 10.46
CA GLN A 150 -1.07 -9.03 10.22
C GLN A 150 -0.05 -7.90 10.23
N HIS A 151 -0.35 -6.82 9.52
CA HIS A 151 0.46 -5.62 9.52
C HIS A 151 -0.39 -4.35 9.63
N CYS A 152 0.24 -3.26 10.09
CA CYS A 152 -0.41 -1.96 10.22
C CYS A 152 0.59 -0.80 10.10
N VAL A 153 0.05 0.39 9.83
CA VAL A 153 0.78 1.66 9.98
C VAL A 153 0.09 2.43 11.11
N PRO A 154 0.61 2.38 12.35
CA PRO A 154 -0.10 2.89 13.51
C PRO A 154 -0.18 4.42 13.49
N ARG A 155 -1.28 4.95 14.05
CA ARG A 155 -1.39 6.37 14.40
C ARG A 155 -0.29 6.77 15.38
N THR A 156 0.25 7.98 15.23
CA THR A 156 1.21 8.55 16.16
C THR A 156 0.90 10.00 16.46
N LYS A 157 1.09 10.41 17.72
CA LYS A 157 0.99 11.82 18.15
C LYS A 157 2.24 12.63 17.78
N LYS A 158 3.33 11.98 17.37
CA LYS A 158 4.53 12.67 16.90
C LYS A 158 4.21 13.38 15.59
N ALA A 159 4.70 14.60 15.41
CA ALA A 159 4.64 15.28 14.13
C ALA A 159 5.35 14.41 13.08
N LYS A 160 4.66 14.13 11.97
CA LYS A 160 5.17 13.32 10.86
C LYS A 160 4.95 14.07 9.57
N LEU A 161 5.97 14.07 8.72
CA LEU A 161 5.85 14.51 7.34
C LEU A 161 4.88 13.57 6.59
N PRO A 162 4.19 14.07 5.55
CA PRO A 162 3.37 13.23 4.70
C PRO A 162 4.16 12.08 4.08
N ARG A 163 3.51 10.92 3.89
CA ARG A 163 4.10 9.70 3.32
C ARG A 163 3.22 9.14 2.23
N ILE A 164 3.82 8.82 1.09
CA ILE A 164 3.20 8.01 0.04
C ILE A 164 3.76 6.58 0.13
N SER A 165 2.89 5.57 0.07
CA SER A 165 3.29 4.20 -0.21
C SER A 165 2.56 3.64 -1.42
N LEU A 166 3.33 3.08 -2.34
CA LEU A 166 2.84 2.36 -3.50
C LEU A 166 2.92 0.87 -3.19
N THR A 167 1.76 0.21 -3.09
CA THR A 167 1.68 -1.24 -2.83
C THR A 167 1.32 -1.95 -4.13
N PHE A 168 2.32 -2.59 -4.75
CA PHE A 168 2.20 -3.32 -6.00
C PHE A 168 1.70 -4.75 -5.75
N ARG A 169 0.76 -5.19 -6.58
CA ARG A 169 0.08 -6.47 -6.48
C ARG A 169 -0.10 -7.13 -7.85
N GLN A 170 -0.25 -8.44 -7.83
CA GLN A 170 -0.66 -9.24 -8.98
C GLN A 170 -2.05 -9.79 -8.68
N ILE A 171 -3.07 -9.21 -9.32
CA ILE A 171 -4.46 -9.64 -9.24
C ILE A 171 -4.65 -10.79 -10.25
N LYS A 172 -5.14 -11.93 -9.76
CA LYS A 172 -5.56 -13.09 -10.54
C LYS A 172 -7.05 -12.94 -10.84
N SER A 173 -7.39 -12.95 -12.13
CA SER A 173 -8.77 -13.07 -12.64
C SER A 173 -9.30 -14.50 -12.47
#